data_AF-K2Q756-F1
#
_entry.id   AF-K2Q756-F1
#
_cell.length_a   1.000
_cell.length_b   1.000
_cell.length_c   1.000
_cell.angle_alpha   90.00
_cell.angle_beta   90.00
_cell.angle_gamma   90.00
#
_symmetry.space_group_name_H-M   'P 1'
#
loop_
_entity.id
_entity.type
_entity.pdbx_description
1 polymer ?
#
loop_
_entity_poly.entity_id
_entity_poly.type
_entity_poly.pdbx_seq_one_letter_code
_entity_poly.pdbx_strand_id
1 'polypeptide(L)' 'MVSKKITSHVAEYTCKHCKCELTTTESGTLDVLTPELKEINESLAKFYRKRHQVQSVA' A
#
# COMPACT_ATOMS: atom_id res chain seq x y z
N MET A 1 -11.88 5.69 0.04
CA MET A 1 -11.80 4.81 1.23
C MET A 1 -10.47 4.10 1.18
N VAL A 2 -9.87 3.76 2.33
CA VAL A 2 -8.67 2.89 2.33
C VAL A 2 -9.12 1.52 1.88
N SER A 3 -8.56 1.05 0.77
CA SER A 3 -8.90 -0.25 0.19
C SER A 3 -7.93 -1.32 0.63
N LYS A 4 -6.63 -0.99 0.76
CA LYS A 4 -5.59 -1.94 1.17
C LYS A 4 -4.47 -1.20 1.89
N LYS A 5 -4.04 -1.71 3.04
CA LYS A 5 -2.87 -1.18 3.77
C LYS A 5 -1.65 -2.00 3.38
N ILE A 6 -0.64 -1.35 2.81
CA ILE A 6 0.60 -1.99 2.32
C ILE A 6 1.63 -2.06 3.44
N THR A 7 1.89 -0.93 4.08
CA THR A 7 2.75 -0.79 5.27
C THR A 7 2.10 0.16 6.28
N SER A 8 2.82 0.56 7.32
CA SER A 8 2.39 1.66 8.21
C SER A 8 2.25 3.01 7.50
N HIS A 9 2.99 3.23 6.41
CA HIS A 9 3.07 4.52 5.70
C HIS A 9 2.43 4.48 4.30
N VAL A 10 2.37 3.31 3.68
CA VAL A 10 1.86 3.14 2.30
C VAL A 10 0.51 2.43 2.34
N ALA A 11 -0.47 2.99 1.63
CA ALA A 11 -1.80 2.40 1.48
C ALA A 11 -2.38 2.71 0.09
N GLU A 12 -3.25 1.82 -0.38
CA GLU A 12 -4.05 1.99 -1.58
C GLU A 12 -5.46 2.42 -1.20
N TYR A 13 -6.06 3.23 -2.07
CA TYR A 13 -7.37 3.82 -1.89
C TYR A 13 -8.20 3.65 -3.15
N THR A 14 -9.49 3.49 -2.95
CA THR A 14 -10.47 3.59 -4.04
C THR A 14 -11.43 4.72 -3.71
N CYS A 15 -11.56 5.66 -4.65
CA CYS A 15 -12.55 6.72 -4.51
C CYS A 15 -13.96 6.15 -4.69
N LYS A 16 -14.87 6.42 -3.74
CA LYS A 16 -16.25 5.91 -3.83
C LYS A 16 -17.03 6.55 -4.97
N HIS A 17 -16.72 7.81 -5.29
CA HIS A 17 -17.42 8.64 -6.26
C HIS A 17 -16.97 8.36 -7.69
N CYS A 18 -15.68 8.49 -7.97
CA CYS A 18 -15.14 8.32 -9.33
C CYS A 18 -14.54 6.93 -9.61
N LYS A 19 -14.46 6.05 -8.60
CA LYS A 19 -13.85 4.71 -8.70
C LYS A 19 -12.37 4.68 -9.08
N CYS A 20 -11.69 5.84 -9.13
CA CYS A 20 -10.25 5.90 -9.33
C CYS A 20 -9.49 5.22 -8.18
N GLU A 21 -8.40 4.53 -8.52
CA GLU A 21 -7.48 3.91 -7.58
C GLU A 21 -6.26 4.83 -7.35
N LEU A 22 -5.86 4.97 -6.09
CA LEU A 22 -4.78 5.86 -5.65
C LEU A 22 -3.88 5.12 -4.66
N THR A 23 -2.64 5.55 -4.50
CA THR A 23 -1.69 5.04 -3.50
C THR A 23 -0.97 6.17 -2.79
N THR A 24 -0.60 5.98 -1.52
CA THR A 24 0.31 6.89 -0.83
C THR A 24 1.74 6.70 -1.37
N THR A 25 2.43 7.79 -1.71
CA THR A 25 3.86 7.80 -2.03
C THR A 25 4.73 7.77 -0.77
N GLU A 26 6.03 7.58 -0.92
CA GLU A 26 7.01 7.69 0.18
C GLU A 26 7.01 9.08 0.85
N SER A 27 6.57 10.12 0.13
CA SER A 27 6.47 11.49 0.64
C SER A 27 5.14 11.77 1.35
N GLY A 28 4.24 10.79 1.42
CA GLY A 28 2.92 10.94 2.05
C GLY A 28 1.85 11.58 1.16
N THR A 29 2.15 11.82 -0.12
CA THR A 29 1.17 12.34 -1.09
C THR A 29 0.37 11.20 -1.72
N LEU A 30 -0.77 11.51 -2.34
CA LEU A 30 -1.53 10.55 -3.13
C LEU A 30 -1.12 10.64 -4.59
N ASP A 31 -0.89 9.48 -5.20
CA ASP A 31 -0.67 9.35 -6.63
C ASP A 31 -1.59 8.26 -7.22
N VAL A 32 -1.73 8.23 -8.54
CA VAL A 32 -2.57 7.25 -9.25
C VAL A 32 -1.99 5.84 -9.06
N LEU A 33 -2.83 4.88 -8.67
CA LEU A 33 -2.41 3.49 -8.57
C LEU A 33 -2.36 2.87 -9.97
N THR A 34 -1.20 2.95 -10.61
CA THR A 34 -0.92 2.28 -11.87
C THR A 34 -0.77 0.76 -11.67
N PRO A 35 -0.90 -0.06 -12.72
CA PRO A 35 -0.64 -1.50 -12.62
C PRO A 35 0.77 -1.82 -12.10
N GLU A 36 1.77 -1.07 -12.54
CA GLU A 36 3.16 -1.21 -12.10
C GLU A 36 3.30 -0.90 -10.60
N LEU A 37 2.71 0.21 -10.13
CA LEU A 37 2.70 0.55 -8.70
C LEU A 37 1.97 -0.49 -7.85
N LYS A 38 0.94 -1.15 -8.40
CA LYS A 38 0.23 -2.24 -7.73
C LYS A 38 1.13 -3.46 -7.53
N GLU A 39 1.90 -3.85 -8.53
CA GLU A 39 2.88 -4.94 -8.44
C GLU A 39 4.00 -4.62 -7.42
N ILE A 40 4.49 -3.38 -7.44
CA ILE A 40 5.47 -2.87 -6.46
C ILE A 40 4.90 -2.94 -5.05
N ASN A 41 3.67 -2.45 -4.85
CA ASN A 41 2.98 -2.46 -3.56
C ASN A 41 2.75 -3.89 -3.05
N GLU A 42 2.41 -4.85 -3.92
CA GLU A 42 2.27 -6.25 -3.53
C GLU A 42 3.60 -6.85 -3.06
N SER A 43 4.68 -6.56 -3.76
CA SER A 43 6.03 -6.98 -3.37
C SER A 43 6.42 -6.35 -2.03
N LEU A 44 6.23 -5.04 -1.89
CA LEU A 44 6.50 -4.30 -0.65
C LEU A 44 5.70 -4.87 0.53
N ALA A 45 4.41 -5.17 0.34
CA ALA A 45 3.57 -5.78 1.38
C ALA A 45 4.10 -7.16 1.81
N LYS A 46 4.64 -7.97 0.88
CA LYS A 46 5.26 -9.27 1.23
C LYS A 46 6.54 -9.06 2.04
N PHE A 47 7.41 -8.15 1.62
CA PHE A 47 8.65 -7.84 2.36
C PHE A 47 8.38 -7.26 3.75
N TYR A 48 7.47 -6.28 3.85
CA TYR A 48 7.07 -5.67 5.10
C TYR A 48 6.50 -6.71 6.07
N ARG A 49 5.58 -7.56 5.60
CA ARG A 49 5.02 -8.67 6.38
C ARG A 49 6.09 -9.63 6.85
N LYS A 50 7.01 -10.07 5.99
CA LYS A 50 8.12 -10.95 6.39
C LYS A 50 8.99 -10.31 7.47
N ARG A 51 9.36 -9.04 7.31
CA ARG A 51 10.20 -8.30 8.26
C ARG A 51 9.54 -8.15 9.63
N HIS A 52 8.23 -7.91 9.67
CA HIS A 52 7.48 -7.72 10.91
C HIS A 52 6.93 -9.02 11.52
N GLN A 53 6.75 -10.10 10.75
CA GLN A 53 6.42 -11.43 11.30
C GLN A 53 7.57 -12.03 12.12
N VAL A 54 8.82 -11.70 11.78
CA VAL A 54 9.99 -12.13 12.57
C VAL A 54 10.07 -11.39 13.92
N GLN A 55 9.32 -10.31 14.12
CA GLN A 55 9.34 -9.51 15.36
C GLN A 55 8.32 -9.97 16.42
N SER A 56 7.51 -11.00 16.16
CA SER A 56 6.53 -11.54 17.12
C SER A 56 6.99 -12.84 17.80
N VAL A 57 8.29 -13.00 18.04
CA VAL A 57 8.81 -13.99 18.99
C VAL A 57 9.25 -13.22 20.23
N ALA A 58 8.34 -13.13 21.20
CA ALA A 58 8.58 -12.75 22.58
C ALA A 58 7.75 -13.67 23.47
#